data_AF-A0A418C7D7-F1
#
_entry.id   AF-A0A418C7D7-F1
#
_cell.length_a   1.000
_cell.length_b   1.000
_cell.length_c   1.000
_cell.angle_alpha   90.00
_cell.angle_beta   90.00
_cell.angle_gamma   90.00
#
_symmetry.space_group_name_H-M   'P 1'
#
loop_
_entity.id
_entity.type
_entity.pdbx_description
1 polymer ?
#
loop_
_entity_poly.entity_id
_entity_poly.type
_entity_poly.pdbx_seq_one_letter_code
_entity_poly.pdbx_strand_id
1 'polypeptide(L)'
;MQMGVAPLDAAHAEPSSVSITSRPWLRRCIFSFVVIKHIVSALYLVAQIAIIYKMDAAEKLATRVIAIPSTTVAYSVLAGLHMALLVQHCRHPRQTSRSSPDVITSSRLTRATLFRWLGSDGFMILYNVIELTCQSYEAFAISKQLVNHAIVATYVGFVALHAMVTPMFFATRHTATKIVMVNWTSSMCSFVTSSVVHIFGMIIPLARYVWLDPNLGRNPIFLVRGVKYARYNLVTSVGDWVAKCGIQLGSIVSLWRLVHSLRIASKAQRRGSPLTKQPSMQPSRPLLAFFRLNLYVRLYIVGSSLWGAVLLVSLAHTTWYRQPCPTTCQSFTTPLWDTTCQCLYAHVNCATLHVDDVDKALDASLLGQILFAILISRCDLPRGVRNATLHQFPALYYFGVKFTNTTSWTDQASLPPVVNVVAFRYMPLRTLPSILLENLPATLTSMTVSNLPLRDAFELPASWTSVTRLCLTNISLSKLSSDVLQSMDVNKLFLYHNALTTLPTRLQHMPKLSIVDVSGNEFTKAPWDLLNDQRRTLLLCDNPLDDPRVPDTIDETTRQAYIKTFQASCASPCAPQCYPHLVGDHECQLSCFNAACNYDDGDCDEFGFDRLE
;
A
#
# COMPACT_ATOMS: atom_id res chain seq x y z
N MET A 1 84.67 22.52 -16.97
CA MET A 1 83.30 22.26 -17.49
C MET A 1 82.75 21.07 -16.70
N GLN A 2 81.67 21.26 -15.94
CA GLN A 2 80.54 20.33 -15.73
C GLN A 2 80.81 18.83 -15.97
N MET A 3 80.58 17.84 -15.11
CA MET A 3 79.52 17.47 -14.14
C MET A 3 80.10 16.26 -13.36
N GLY A 4 79.69 15.83 -12.17
CA GLY A 4 78.39 15.79 -11.52
C GLY A 4 78.27 14.39 -10.89
N VAL A 5 78.18 14.35 -9.56
CA VAL A 5 78.10 13.14 -8.71
C VAL A 5 76.76 12.41 -8.95
N ALA A 6 76.77 11.07 -8.94
CA ALA A 6 75.62 10.25 -8.61
C ALA A 6 76.08 9.03 -7.80
N PRO A 7 75.55 8.87 -6.58
CA PRO A 7 74.91 7.59 -6.26
C PRO A 7 73.57 7.86 -5.55
N LEU A 8 72.52 7.13 -5.91
CA LEU A 8 71.29 7.11 -5.12
C LEU A 8 70.57 5.78 -5.28
N ASP A 9 70.70 5.00 -4.21
CA ASP A 9 69.82 3.98 -3.67
C ASP A 9 68.43 3.86 -4.32
N ALA A 10 68.22 2.75 -5.02
CA ALA A 10 66.88 2.25 -5.34
C ALA A 10 66.32 1.48 -4.12
N ALA A 11 65.78 2.22 -3.15
CA ALA A 11 64.91 1.64 -2.14
C ALA A 11 63.55 1.32 -2.78
N HIS A 12 63.26 0.03 -2.98
CA HIS A 12 61.94 -0.46 -3.36
C HIS A 12 60.90 -0.06 -2.30
N ALA A 13 60.09 0.96 -2.61
CA ALA A 13 58.91 1.32 -1.83
C ALA A 13 57.79 0.30 -2.12
N GLU A 14 57.44 -0.51 -1.13
CA GLU A 14 56.22 -1.32 -1.15
C GLU A 14 54.96 -0.41 -1.27
N PRO A 15 53.94 -0.82 -2.03
CA PRO A 15 52.73 -0.03 -2.19
C PRO A 15 51.92 -0.02 -0.89
N SER A 16 51.91 1.13 -0.22
CA SER A 16 51.05 1.43 0.93
C SER A 16 49.59 1.00 0.67
N SER A 17 49.04 0.16 1.54
CA SER A 17 47.67 -0.36 1.44
C SER A 17 46.66 0.79 1.43
N VAL A 18 46.09 1.03 0.24
CA VAL A 18 45.17 2.11 -0.06
C VAL A 18 43.86 1.93 0.73
N SER A 19 43.64 2.75 1.77
CA SER A 19 42.36 2.76 2.49
C SER A 19 41.22 3.12 1.54
N ILE A 20 40.08 2.42 1.64
CA ILE A 20 38.87 2.64 0.81
C ILE A 20 38.43 4.13 0.81
N THR A 21 38.78 4.88 1.85
CA THR A 21 38.52 6.32 1.99
C THR A 21 39.34 7.23 1.07
N SER A 22 40.36 6.73 0.37
CA SER A 22 41.23 7.52 -0.50
C SER A 22 40.69 7.71 -1.93
N ARG A 23 39.70 6.92 -2.36
CA ARG A 23 39.18 6.93 -3.73
C ARG A 23 38.10 8.01 -3.92
N PRO A 24 38.34 9.07 -4.71
CA PRO A 24 37.42 10.20 -4.83
C PRO A 24 36.09 9.84 -5.50
N TRP A 25 36.06 8.86 -6.41
CA TRP A 25 34.83 8.41 -7.07
C TRP A 25 33.85 7.77 -6.07
N LEU A 26 34.34 6.89 -5.19
CA LEU A 26 33.52 6.21 -4.19
C LEU A 26 32.86 7.21 -3.24
N ARG A 27 33.58 8.27 -2.86
CA ARG A 27 33.04 9.35 -2.03
C ARG A 27 31.91 10.11 -2.73
N ARG A 28 32.00 10.32 -4.04
CA ARG A 28 30.92 10.92 -4.84
C ARG A 28 29.70 10.00 -4.86
N CYS A 29 29.87 8.71 -5.11
CA CYS A 29 28.78 7.73 -5.08
C CYS A 29 28.07 7.70 -3.72
N ILE A 30 28.83 7.67 -2.62
CA ILE A 30 28.24 7.67 -1.28
C ILE A 30 27.47 8.98 -1.01
N PHE A 31 28.03 10.13 -1.42
CA PHE A 31 27.34 11.41 -1.27
C PHE A 31 26.05 11.48 -2.10
N SER A 32 26.08 11.04 -3.36
CA SER A 32 24.88 10.97 -4.21
C SER A 32 23.82 10.07 -3.58
N PHE A 33 24.21 8.89 -3.07
CA PHE A 33 23.30 8.01 -2.34
C PHE A 33 22.67 8.71 -1.12
N VAL A 34 23.46 9.41 -0.31
CA VAL A 34 22.97 10.16 0.86
C VAL A 34 21.92 11.19 0.46
N VAL A 35 22.19 11.96 -0.60
CA VAL A 35 21.26 12.98 -1.11
C VAL A 35 19.95 12.34 -1.57
N ILE A 36 20.04 11.32 -2.42
CA ILE A 36 18.87 10.59 -2.94
C ILE A 36 18.05 10.01 -1.78
N LYS A 37 18.71 9.33 -0.84
CA LYS A 37 18.04 8.74 0.32
C LYS A 37 17.30 9.77 1.16
N HIS A 38 17.91 10.92 1.46
CA HIS A 38 17.23 11.98 2.22
C HIS A 38 15.98 12.49 1.51
N ILE A 39 16.09 12.76 0.21
CA ILE A 39 14.97 13.28 -0.60
C ILE A 39 13.83 12.25 -0.65
N VAL A 40 14.15 11.01 -1.04
CA VAL A 40 13.14 9.96 -1.21
C VAL A 40 12.45 9.61 0.11
N SER A 41 13.20 9.50 1.21
CA SER A 41 12.62 9.19 2.53
C SER A 41 11.74 10.34 3.04
N ALA A 42 12.17 11.60 2.87
CA ALA A 42 11.36 12.75 3.25
C ALA A 42 10.06 12.85 2.45
N LEU A 43 10.13 12.66 1.12
CA LEU A 43 8.95 12.66 0.25
C LEU A 43 7.99 11.51 0.61
N TYR A 44 8.52 10.32 0.91
CA TYR A 44 7.70 9.20 1.36
C TYR A 44 6.95 9.51 2.65
N LEU A 45 7.63 10.06 3.67
CA LEU A 45 6.99 10.44 4.94
C LEU A 45 5.93 11.53 4.75
N VAL A 46 6.19 12.53 3.90
CA VAL A 46 5.21 13.56 3.54
C VAL A 46 4.01 12.95 2.82
N ALA A 47 4.22 12.02 1.89
CA ALA A 47 3.15 11.32 1.20
C ALA A 47 2.27 10.52 2.19
N GLN A 48 2.88 9.83 3.17
CA GLN A 48 2.13 9.12 4.23
C GLN A 48 1.25 10.07 5.05
N ILE A 49 1.77 11.23 5.44
CA ILE A 49 0.99 12.25 6.15
C ILE A 49 -0.18 12.71 5.28
N ALA A 50 0.07 13.01 4.00
CA ALA A 50 -0.97 13.45 3.07
C ALA A 50 -2.09 12.40 2.92
N ILE A 51 -1.73 11.12 2.81
CA ILE A 51 -2.68 10.01 2.75
C ILE A 51 -3.56 10.00 4.01
N ILE A 52 -2.95 10.00 5.20
CA ILE A 52 -3.69 9.95 6.49
C ILE A 52 -4.68 11.11 6.63
N TYR A 53 -4.31 12.31 6.19
CA TYR A 53 -5.18 13.49 6.23
C TYR A 53 -6.32 13.47 5.21
N LYS A 54 -6.10 12.83 4.06
CA LYS A 54 -7.10 12.77 2.98
C LYS A 54 -8.11 11.65 3.16
N MET A 55 -7.84 10.69 4.03
CA MET A 55 -8.76 9.58 4.29
C MET A 55 -10.05 10.02 4.95
N ASP A 56 -11.18 9.58 4.40
CA ASP A 56 -12.49 9.75 5.02
C ASP A 56 -12.73 8.75 6.18
N ALA A 57 -13.90 8.81 6.81
CA ALA A 57 -14.24 7.93 7.94
C ALA A 57 -14.35 6.45 7.52
N ALA A 58 -14.88 6.17 6.34
CA ALA A 58 -15.05 4.82 5.82
C ALA A 58 -13.70 4.20 5.49
N GLU A 59 -12.81 4.96 4.85
CA GLU A 59 -11.45 4.53 4.54
C GLU A 59 -10.64 4.28 5.81
N LYS A 60 -10.75 5.15 6.83
CA LYS A 60 -10.08 4.95 8.14
C LYS A 60 -10.53 3.67 8.81
N LEU A 61 -11.82 3.37 8.74
CA LEU A 61 -12.39 2.12 9.27
C LEU A 61 -11.88 0.91 8.47
N ALA A 62 -11.83 1.01 7.15
CA ALA A 62 -11.34 -0.05 6.27
C ALA A 62 -9.85 -0.37 6.49
N THR A 63 -9.01 0.64 6.74
CA THR A 63 -7.55 0.43 6.97
C THR A 63 -7.18 0.17 8.43
N ARG A 64 -8.10 0.35 9.38
CA ARG A 64 -7.86 0.16 10.82
C ARG A 64 -6.72 1.03 11.37
N VAL A 65 -6.51 2.21 10.78
CA VAL A 65 -5.46 3.12 11.21
C VAL A 65 -5.75 3.68 12.60
N ILE A 66 -4.74 3.66 13.48
CA ILE A 66 -4.81 4.23 14.83
C ILE A 66 -3.69 5.27 15.05
N ALA A 67 -3.75 5.99 16.17
CA ALA A 67 -2.72 6.93 16.61
C ALA A 67 -2.34 7.99 15.56
N ILE A 68 -3.33 8.49 14.80
CA ILE A 68 -3.14 9.47 13.73
C ILE A 68 -2.34 10.70 14.19
N PRO A 69 -2.69 11.40 15.30
CA PRO A 69 -1.97 12.62 15.70
C PRO A 69 -0.49 12.35 16.02
N SER A 70 -0.22 11.29 16.78
CA SER A 70 1.13 10.91 17.18
C SER A 70 1.99 10.48 15.99
N THR A 71 1.39 9.73 15.06
CA THR A 71 2.06 9.30 13.81
C THR A 71 2.40 10.49 12.93
N THR A 72 1.45 11.41 12.73
CA THR A 72 1.67 12.64 11.97
C THR A 72 2.82 13.45 12.55
N VAL A 73 2.82 13.71 13.87
CA VAL A 73 3.90 14.47 14.53
C VAL A 73 5.24 13.76 14.35
N ALA A 74 5.31 12.46 14.60
CA ALA A 74 6.54 11.69 14.43
C ALA A 74 7.08 11.75 13.00
N TYR A 75 6.21 11.56 11.99
CA TYR A 75 6.60 11.59 10.59
C TYR A 75 7.01 12.99 10.13
N SER A 76 6.34 14.05 10.62
CA SER A 76 6.74 15.43 10.35
C SER A 76 8.13 15.74 10.91
N VAL A 77 8.41 15.31 12.15
CA VAL A 77 9.74 15.48 12.76
C VAL A 77 10.80 14.71 11.98
N LEU A 78 10.55 13.45 11.63
CA LEU A 78 11.48 12.62 10.85
C LEU A 78 11.74 13.19 9.44
N ALA A 79 10.70 13.66 8.75
CA ALA A 79 10.84 14.32 7.45
C ALA A 79 11.66 15.62 7.58
N GLY A 80 11.37 16.44 8.60
CA GLY A 80 12.13 17.65 8.91
C GLY A 80 13.61 17.37 9.21
N LEU A 81 13.91 16.28 9.94
CA LEU A 81 15.28 15.84 10.20
C LEU A 81 16.01 15.43 8.91
N HIS A 82 15.35 14.71 8.00
CA HIS A 82 15.95 14.41 6.69
C HIS A 82 16.29 15.68 5.92
N MET A 83 15.39 16.67 5.90
CA MET A 83 15.60 17.92 5.18
C MET A 83 16.68 18.80 5.83
N ALA A 84 16.70 18.92 7.16
CA ALA A 84 17.72 19.67 7.89
C ALA A 84 19.12 19.09 7.66
N LEU A 85 19.24 17.76 7.73
CA LEU A 85 20.49 17.06 7.43
C LEU A 85 20.88 17.25 5.97
N LEU A 86 19.95 17.11 5.01
CA LEU A 86 20.23 17.35 3.59
C LEU A 86 20.79 18.77 3.35
N VAL A 87 20.14 19.79 3.92
CA VAL A 87 20.61 21.19 3.82
C VAL A 87 22.01 21.34 4.44
N GLN A 88 22.27 20.71 5.60
CA GLN A 88 23.59 20.74 6.22
C GLN A 88 24.65 20.06 5.33
N HIS A 89 24.31 18.99 4.63
CA HIS A 89 25.19 18.30 3.68
C HIS A 89 25.46 19.15 2.43
N CYS A 90 24.44 19.83 1.89
CA CYS A 90 24.55 20.67 0.70
C CYS A 90 25.17 22.06 0.96
N ARG A 91 25.08 22.61 2.18
CA ARG A 91 25.70 23.90 2.57
C ARG A 91 27.18 23.78 2.93
N HIS A 92 27.65 22.62 3.41
CA HIS A 92 29.05 22.38 3.75
C HIS A 92 29.88 21.51 2.77
N PRO A 93 29.71 21.54 1.43
CA PRO A 93 30.64 20.87 0.53
C PRO A 93 31.94 21.66 0.32
N ARG A 94 31.96 22.99 0.60
CA ARG A 94 33.04 23.91 0.20
C ARG A 94 33.84 24.61 1.31
N GLN A 95 33.51 24.47 2.60
CA GLN A 95 34.33 25.05 3.69
C GLN A 95 35.59 24.22 3.99
N THR A 96 36.42 24.01 2.98
CA THR A 96 37.76 23.44 3.14
C THR A 96 38.86 24.36 2.66
N SER A 97 38.55 25.65 2.46
CA SER A 97 39.55 26.70 2.31
C SER A 97 39.38 27.68 3.46
N ARG A 98 40.41 27.76 4.32
CA ARG A 98 40.68 28.80 5.30
C ARG A 98 39.61 29.05 6.38
N SER A 99 39.80 28.42 7.54
CA SER A 99 39.75 29.16 8.80
C SER A 99 40.63 28.49 9.87
N SER A 100 41.46 29.32 10.50
CA SER A 100 42.43 29.03 11.54
C SER A 100 41.80 28.43 12.81
N PRO A 101 42.60 27.82 13.70
CA PRO A 101 42.09 27.08 14.85
C PRO A 101 41.89 28.01 16.04
N ASP A 102 40.79 28.75 16.10
CA ASP A 102 40.49 29.52 17.31
C ASP A 102 39.13 29.18 17.94
N VAL A 103 39.17 29.22 19.27
CA VAL A 103 38.11 29.08 20.27
C VAL A 103 37.62 27.65 20.57
N ILE A 104 38.23 27.09 21.62
CA ILE A 104 37.81 25.90 22.36
C ILE A 104 36.60 26.30 23.22
N THR A 105 35.40 25.84 22.87
CA THR A 105 34.21 25.89 23.74
C THR A 105 33.83 24.49 24.21
N SER A 106 33.25 24.41 25.41
CA SER A 106 32.72 23.21 26.08
C SER A 106 31.82 22.32 25.18
N SER A 107 31.22 22.90 24.15
CA SER A 107 30.41 22.22 23.12
C SER A 107 31.19 21.20 22.27
N ARG A 108 32.52 21.35 22.12
CA ARG A 108 33.35 20.39 21.36
C ARG A 108 33.67 19.14 22.18
N LEU A 109 33.83 19.27 23.49
CA LEU A 109 34.17 18.16 24.38
C LEU A 109 33.00 17.19 24.52
N THR A 110 31.80 17.73 24.78
CA THR A 110 30.53 16.97 24.83
C THR A 110 30.20 16.32 23.48
N ARG A 111 30.46 17.03 22.38
CA ARG A 111 30.29 16.47 21.03
C ARG A 111 31.30 15.36 20.75
N ALA A 112 32.56 15.51 21.17
CA ALA A 112 33.60 14.49 21.01
C ALA A 112 33.38 13.24 21.86
N THR A 113 32.91 13.37 23.11
CA THR A 113 32.53 12.23 23.96
C THR A 113 31.28 11.52 23.43
N LEU A 114 30.26 12.27 23.00
CA LEU A 114 29.08 11.72 22.33
C LEU A 114 29.47 10.94 21.06
N PHE A 115 30.36 11.47 20.23
CA PHE A 115 30.86 10.77 19.04
C PHE A 115 31.67 9.51 19.38
N ARG A 116 32.49 9.56 20.43
CA ARG A 116 33.26 8.39 20.88
C ARG A 116 32.34 7.29 21.42
N TRP A 117 31.26 7.67 22.08
CA TRP A 117 30.21 6.75 22.54
C TRP A 117 29.38 6.18 21.39
N LEU A 118 28.90 7.03 20.47
CA LEU A 118 28.15 6.65 19.26
C LEU A 118 28.96 5.82 18.25
N GLY A 119 30.29 5.92 18.31
CA GLY A 119 31.22 5.13 17.49
C GLY A 119 31.72 3.86 18.19
N SER A 120 31.31 3.58 19.43
CA SER A 120 31.71 2.37 20.15
C SER A 120 31.05 1.13 19.57
N ASP A 121 31.77 0.01 19.53
CA ASP A 121 31.23 -1.24 19.00
C ASP A 121 29.94 -1.66 19.74
N GLY A 122 29.87 -1.43 21.05
CA GLY A 122 28.68 -1.72 21.86
C GLY A 122 27.45 -0.92 21.43
N PHE A 123 27.59 0.40 21.20
CA PHE A 123 26.48 1.22 20.71
C PHE A 123 26.02 0.81 19.31
N MET A 124 26.97 0.59 18.39
CA MET A 124 26.65 0.18 17.01
C MET A 124 25.91 -1.17 16.98
N ILE A 125 26.32 -2.11 17.83
CA ILE A 125 25.67 -3.42 17.98
C ILE A 125 24.26 -3.25 18.57
N LEU A 126 24.12 -2.57 19.70
CA LEU A 126 22.83 -2.35 20.35
C LEU A 126 21.81 -1.75 19.38
N TYR A 127 22.25 -0.76 18.60
CA TYR A 127 21.40 -0.12 17.62
C TYR A 127 20.97 -1.04 16.48
N ASN A 128 21.92 -1.77 15.88
CA ASN A 128 21.61 -2.73 14.82
C ASN A 128 20.65 -3.82 15.32
N VAL A 129 20.77 -4.25 16.58
CA VAL A 129 19.84 -5.21 17.19
C VAL A 129 18.42 -4.62 17.27
N ILE A 130 18.27 -3.37 17.71
CA ILE A 130 16.96 -2.70 17.76
C ILE A 130 16.37 -2.56 16.35
N GLU A 131 17.15 -2.05 15.40
CA GLU A 131 16.72 -1.88 14.01
C GLU A 131 16.32 -3.22 13.37
N LEU A 132 17.13 -4.27 13.55
CA LEU A 132 16.85 -5.60 13.02
C LEU A 132 15.62 -6.22 13.69
N THR A 133 15.38 -5.96 14.97
CA THR A 133 14.17 -6.43 15.67
C THR A 133 12.92 -5.80 15.07
N CYS A 134 12.92 -4.48 14.85
CA CYS A 134 11.81 -3.78 14.21
C CYS A 134 11.58 -4.27 12.78
N GLN A 135 12.66 -4.42 12.00
CA GLN A 135 12.58 -4.94 10.63
C GLN A 135 12.07 -6.39 10.59
N SER A 136 12.46 -7.22 11.57
CA SER A 136 12.00 -8.60 11.66
C SER A 136 10.51 -8.66 12.00
N TYR A 137 10.04 -7.84 12.95
CA TYR A 137 8.62 -7.71 13.25
C TYR A 137 7.80 -7.38 11.98
N GLU A 138 8.24 -6.37 11.23
CA GLU A 138 7.60 -5.96 9.98
C GLU A 138 7.69 -7.04 8.89
N ALA A 139 8.77 -7.83 8.84
CA ALA A 139 8.93 -8.95 7.91
C ALA A 139 7.88 -10.06 8.15
N PHE A 140 7.54 -10.36 9.41
CA PHE A 140 6.43 -11.26 9.71
C PHE A 140 5.08 -10.62 9.39
N ALA A 141 4.88 -9.35 9.72
CA ALA A 141 3.63 -8.64 9.45
C ALA A 141 3.32 -8.56 7.94
N ILE A 142 4.31 -8.20 7.12
CA ILE A 142 4.14 -8.08 5.66
C ILE A 142 3.82 -9.44 5.03
N SER A 143 4.45 -10.53 5.49
CA SER A 143 4.21 -11.88 4.98
C SER A 143 2.78 -12.39 5.22
N LYS A 144 2.12 -11.91 6.28
CA LYS A 144 0.74 -12.28 6.63
C LYS A 144 -0.31 -11.45 5.89
N GLN A 145 0.04 -10.24 5.44
CA GLN A 145 -0.92 -9.30 4.86
C GLN A 145 -0.86 -9.24 3.32
N LEU A 146 0.31 -9.36 2.72
CA LEU A 146 0.48 -9.05 1.29
C LEU A 146 0.31 -10.27 0.38
N VAL A 147 -0.44 -10.08 -0.70
CA VAL A 147 -0.56 -11.01 -1.83
C VAL A 147 0.66 -10.97 -2.75
N ASN A 148 1.35 -9.83 -2.84
CA ASN A 148 2.51 -9.69 -3.73
C ASN A 148 3.75 -10.34 -3.11
N HIS A 149 4.04 -11.58 -3.51
CA HIS A 149 5.15 -12.36 -2.96
C HIS A 149 6.52 -11.79 -3.33
N ALA A 150 6.65 -11.07 -4.45
CA ALA A 150 7.91 -10.42 -4.81
C ALA A 150 8.27 -9.30 -3.82
N ILE A 151 7.27 -8.53 -3.38
CA ILE A 151 7.47 -7.51 -2.33
C ILE A 151 7.87 -8.16 -1.00
N VAL A 152 7.17 -9.23 -0.59
CA VAL A 152 7.48 -9.96 0.64
C VAL A 152 8.90 -10.53 0.60
N ALA A 153 9.25 -11.23 -0.48
CA ALA A 153 10.58 -11.81 -0.66
C ALA A 153 11.68 -10.74 -0.69
N THR A 154 11.43 -9.61 -1.34
CA THR A 154 12.36 -8.48 -1.35
C THR A 154 12.56 -7.95 0.07
N TYR A 155 11.49 -7.67 0.80
CA TYR A 155 11.58 -7.15 2.17
C TYR A 155 12.36 -8.12 3.07
N VAL A 156 11.93 -9.38 3.14
CA VAL A 156 12.54 -10.43 3.97
C VAL A 156 14.01 -10.66 3.58
N GLY A 157 14.30 -10.69 2.28
CA GLY A 157 15.66 -10.84 1.76
C GLY A 157 16.59 -9.71 2.18
N PHE A 158 16.14 -8.45 2.16
CA PHE A 158 16.93 -7.33 2.64
C PHE A 158 17.10 -7.31 4.17
N VAL A 159 16.11 -7.77 4.94
CA VAL A 159 16.26 -7.96 6.40
C VAL A 159 17.28 -9.05 6.71
N ALA A 160 17.23 -10.18 6.00
CA ALA A 160 18.22 -11.24 6.15
C ALA A 160 19.63 -10.79 5.73
N LEU A 161 19.73 -10.06 4.61
CA LEU A 161 21.01 -9.48 4.17
C LEU A 161 21.56 -8.53 5.23
N HIS A 162 20.72 -7.71 5.84
CA HIS A 162 21.11 -6.83 6.94
C HIS A 162 21.65 -7.65 8.13
N ALA A 163 20.92 -8.70 8.52
CA ALA A 163 21.28 -9.58 9.62
C ALA A 163 22.57 -10.37 9.41
N MET A 164 22.92 -10.71 8.16
CA MET A 164 24.10 -11.51 7.84
C MET A 164 25.31 -10.65 7.50
N VAL A 165 25.14 -9.62 6.67
CA VAL A 165 26.27 -8.88 6.08
C VAL A 165 26.79 -7.78 6.98
N THR A 166 25.92 -7.00 7.61
CA THR A 166 26.36 -5.89 8.48
C THR A 166 27.23 -6.38 9.67
N PRO A 167 26.90 -7.47 10.37
CA PRO A 167 27.72 -7.97 11.48
C PRO A 167 29.12 -8.44 11.04
N MET A 168 29.26 -9.02 9.85
CA MET A 168 30.57 -9.50 9.37
C MET A 168 31.64 -8.40 9.33
N PHE A 169 31.24 -7.15 9.10
CA PHE A 169 32.18 -6.03 9.09
C PHE A 169 32.77 -5.70 10.47
N PHE A 170 32.19 -6.15 11.58
CA PHE A 170 32.78 -5.98 12.91
C PHE A 170 34.08 -6.80 13.09
N ALA A 171 34.30 -7.82 12.26
CA ALA A 171 35.56 -8.57 12.22
C ALA A 171 36.70 -7.82 11.51
N THR A 172 36.42 -6.68 10.86
CA THR A 172 37.44 -5.90 10.16
C THR A 172 38.37 -5.18 11.15
N ARG A 173 39.68 -5.34 10.96
CA ARG A 173 40.70 -4.74 11.85
C ARG A 173 40.84 -3.23 11.69
N HIS A 174 40.56 -2.70 10.49
CA HIS A 174 40.66 -1.27 10.23
C HIS A 174 39.40 -0.54 10.71
N THR A 175 39.52 0.20 11.81
CA THR A 175 38.40 0.93 12.44
C THR A 175 37.65 1.87 11.48
N ALA A 176 38.37 2.57 10.60
CA ALA A 176 37.74 3.47 9.62
C ALA A 176 36.90 2.70 8.59
N THR A 177 37.45 1.61 8.04
CA THR A 177 36.74 0.74 7.09
C THR A 177 35.54 0.06 7.74
N LYS A 178 35.70 -0.44 8.98
CA LYS A 178 34.61 -1.03 9.78
C LYS A 178 33.43 -0.07 9.87
N ILE A 179 33.66 1.14 10.35
CA ILE A 179 32.60 2.14 10.57
C ILE A 179 31.90 2.48 9.25
N VAL A 180 32.65 2.68 8.16
CA VAL A 180 32.06 3.01 6.86
C VAL A 180 31.19 1.85 6.35
N MET A 181 31.69 0.61 6.39
CA MET A 181 30.97 -0.54 5.82
C MET A 181 29.74 -0.95 6.62
N VAL A 182 29.83 -0.93 7.95
CA VAL A 182 28.68 -1.19 8.83
C VAL A 182 27.56 -0.18 8.55
N ASN A 183 27.87 1.12 8.53
CA ASN A 183 26.85 2.15 8.31
C ASN A 183 26.35 2.18 6.86
N TRP A 184 27.20 1.89 5.87
CA TRP A 184 26.79 1.79 4.48
C TRP A 184 25.76 0.68 4.29
N THR A 185 26.07 -0.52 4.77
CA THR A 185 25.23 -1.71 4.56
C THR A 185 23.91 -1.61 5.33
N SER A 186 23.94 -1.20 6.60
CA SER A 186 22.73 -0.90 7.39
C SER A 186 21.87 0.16 6.68
N SER A 187 22.49 1.26 6.20
CA SER A 187 21.77 2.34 5.53
C SER A 187 21.15 1.92 4.18
N MET A 188 21.79 1.03 3.43
CA MET A 188 21.26 0.47 2.19
C MET A 188 20.02 -0.39 2.47
N CYS A 189 20.14 -1.35 3.39
CA CYS A 189 19.05 -2.27 3.71
C CYS A 189 17.87 -1.53 4.37
N SER A 190 18.15 -0.58 5.27
CA SER A 190 17.11 0.23 5.90
C SER A 190 16.39 1.13 4.90
N PHE A 191 17.08 1.69 3.90
CA PHE A 191 16.42 2.50 2.87
C PHE A 191 15.41 1.69 2.03
N VAL A 192 15.79 0.47 1.66
CA VAL A 192 14.90 -0.40 0.89
C VAL A 192 13.67 -0.80 1.72
N THR A 193 13.90 -1.23 2.95
CA THR A 193 12.85 -1.71 3.87
C THR A 193 11.99 -0.57 4.45
N SER A 194 12.49 0.66 4.54
CA SER A 194 11.74 1.79 5.12
C SER A 194 10.94 2.60 4.11
N SER A 195 11.33 2.59 2.84
CA SER A 195 10.82 3.56 1.87
C SER A 195 10.61 2.95 0.49
N VAL A 196 11.64 2.35 -0.12
CA VAL A 196 11.56 1.90 -1.53
C VAL A 196 10.44 0.88 -1.72
N VAL A 197 10.40 -0.16 -0.87
CA VAL A 197 9.38 -1.21 -0.95
C VAL A 197 7.96 -0.63 -0.86
N HIS A 198 7.75 0.36 0.01
CA HIS A 198 6.44 0.96 0.23
C HIS A 198 6.02 1.97 -0.86
N ILE A 199 6.98 2.63 -1.51
CA ILE A 199 6.70 3.47 -2.67
C ILE A 199 6.13 2.62 -3.80
N PHE A 200 6.79 1.50 -4.13
CA PHE A 200 6.31 0.59 -5.17
C PHE A 200 5.04 -0.17 -4.77
N GLY A 201 4.92 -0.54 -3.50
CA GLY A 201 3.80 -1.35 -3.02
C GLY A 201 2.52 -0.57 -2.69
N MET A 202 2.60 0.73 -2.38
CA MET A 202 1.44 1.54 -2.00
C MET A 202 1.31 2.84 -2.78
N ILE A 203 2.38 3.63 -2.86
CA ILE A 203 2.29 5.00 -3.40
C ILE A 203 1.98 4.99 -4.90
N ILE A 204 2.66 4.14 -5.67
CA ILE A 204 2.42 4.04 -7.12
C ILE A 204 1.00 3.50 -7.42
N PRO A 205 0.54 2.38 -6.82
CA PRO A 205 -0.84 1.93 -7.00
C PRO A 205 -1.89 2.98 -6.59
N LEU A 206 -1.66 3.69 -5.48
CA LEU A 206 -2.57 4.73 -5.02
C LEU A 206 -2.61 5.93 -5.97
N ALA A 207 -1.45 6.35 -6.49
CA ALA A 207 -1.35 7.38 -7.52
C ALA A 207 -2.15 7.01 -8.77
N ARG A 208 -2.07 5.75 -9.21
CA ARG A 208 -2.88 5.24 -10.32
C ARG A 208 -4.37 5.33 -10.01
N TYR A 209 -4.81 4.90 -8.83
CA TYR A 209 -6.22 4.99 -8.42
C TYR A 209 -6.73 6.44 -8.36
N VAL A 210 -5.94 7.36 -7.79
CA VAL A 210 -6.40 8.75 -7.58
C VAL A 210 -6.35 9.58 -8.87
N TRP A 211 -5.35 9.39 -9.72
CA TRP A 211 -5.11 10.28 -10.87
C TRP A 211 -5.37 9.67 -12.24
N LEU A 212 -5.30 8.34 -12.38
CA LEU A 212 -5.43 7.68 -13.68
C LEU A 212 -6.79 6.99 -13.82
N ASP A 213 -7.17 6.18 -12.83
CA ASP A 213 -8.35 5.32 -12.92
C ASP A 213 -9.02 5.13 -11.54
N PRO A 214 -9.98 6.01 -11.21
CA PRO A 214 -10.78 5.90 -9.97
C PRO A 214 -11.73 4.70 -9.96
N ASN A 215 -11.97 4.04 -11.11
CA ASN A 215 -12.83 2.88 -11.20
C ASN A 215 -12.14 1.60 -10.70
N LEU A 216 -10.81 1.60 -10.51
CA LEU A 216 -10.08 0.52 -9.84
C LEU A 216 -10.67 0.15 -8.46
N GLY A 217 -11.37 1.06 -7.79
CA GLY A 217 -12.08 0.78 -6.54
C GLY A 217 -13.26 -0.20 -6.67
N ARG A 218 -13.72 -0.51 -7.90
CA ARG A 218 -14.74 -1.53 -8.19
C ARG A 218 -14.12 -2.93 -8.37
N ASN A 219 -12.85 -2.99 -8.78
CA ASN A 219 -12.13 -4.24 -8.95
C ASN A 219 -11.83 -4.92 -7.60
N PRO A 220 -12.34 -6.14 -7.33
CA PRO A 220 -12.16 -6.81 -6.05
C PRO A 220 -10.70 -7.18 -5.76
N ILE A 221 -9.91 -7.55 -6.78
CA ILE A 221 -8.48 -7.88 -6.62
C ILE A 221 -7.69 -6.63 -6.21
N PHE A 222 -7.96 -5.50 -6.86
CA PHE A 222 -7.32 -4.23 -6.52
C PHE A 222 -7.66 -3.82 -5.08
N LEU A 223 -8.93 -3.94 -4.70
CA LEU A 223 -9.40 -3.61 -3.36
C LEU A 223 -8.75 -4.48 -2.29
N VAL A 224 -8.71 -5.81 -2.48
CA VAL A 224 -8.05 -6.75 -1.57
C VAL A 224 -6.57 -6.39 -1.39
N ARG A 225 -5.84 -6.20 -2.50
CA ARG A 225 -4.41 -5.87 -2.46
C ARG A 225 -4.16 -4.51 -1.81
N GLY A 226 -4.93 -3.50 -2.19
CA GLY A 226 -4.80 -2.12 -1.71
C GLY A 226 -5.11 -2.00 -0.23
N VAL A 227 -6.25 -2.52 0.23
CA VAL A 227 -6.67 -2.43 1.64
C VAL A 227 -5.74 -3.24 2.53
N LYS A 228 -5.30 -4.44 2.12
CA LYS A 228 -4.33 -5.23 2.90
C LYS A 228 -2.97 -4.56 2.98
N TYR A 229 -2.49 -3.98 1.88
CA TYR A 229 -1.24 -3.23 1.91
C TYR A 229 -1.37 -2.00 2.81
N ALA A 230 -2.47 -1.26 2.72
CA ALA A 230 -2.72 -0.10 3.58
C ALA A 230 -2.78 -0.48 5.06
N ARG A 231 -3.47 -1.57 5.42
CA ARG A 231 -3.49 -2.11 6.80
C ARG A 231 -2.10 -2.47 7.31
N TYR A 232 -1.23 -2.97 6.44
CA TYR A 232 0.16 -3.25 6.81
C TYR A 232 0.99 -1.96 6.93
N ASN A 233 0.89 -1.04 5.97
CA ASN A 233 1.79 0.10 5.89
C ASN A 233 1.42 1.21 6.89
N LEU A 234 0.13 1.42 7.13
CA LEU A 234 -0.36 2.35 8.15
C LEU A 234 -0.15 1.79 9.56
N VAL A 235 -0.20 2.66 10.57
CA VAL A 235 -0.04 2.27 11.97
C VAL A 235 -1.35 1.69 12.47
N THR A 236 -1.39 0.39 12.76
CA THR A 236 -2.61 -0.29 13.28
C THR A 236 -2.47 -0.77 14.72
N SER A 237 -1.26 -0.72 15.29
CA SER A 237 -0.98 -1.05 16.69
C SER A 237 0.15 -0.17 17.25
N VAL A 238 0.30 -0.14 18.58
CA VAL A 238 1.45 0.53 19.22
C VAL A 238 2.77 -0.14 18.82
N GLY A 239 2.77 -1.47 18.66
CA GLY A 239 3.94 -2.22 18.18
C GLY A 239 4.37 -1.79 16.79
N ASP A 240 3.41 -1.64 15.87
CA ASP A 240 3.66 -1.12 14.51
C ASP A 240 4.25 0.29 14.56
N TRP A 241 3.70 1.16 15.42
CA TRP A 241 4.18 2.53 15.56
C TRP A 241 5.65 2.55 15.99
N VAL A 242 5.99 1.78 17.03
CA VAL A 242 7.37 1.66 17.53
C VAL A 242 8.30 1.08 16.46
N ALA A 243 7.89 0.02 15.77
CA ALA A 243 8.69 -0.63 14.75
C ALA A 243 8.97 0.33 13.58
N LYS A 244 7.94 0.96 13.02
CA LYS A 244 8.04 1.88 11.88
C LYS A 244 8.85 3.12 12.22
N CYS A 245 8.59 3.77 13.36
CA CYS A 245 9.39 4.90 13.81
C CYS A 245 10.84 4.50 14.10
N GLY A 246 11.05 3.33 14.69
CA GLY A 246 12.37 2.76 14.95
C GLY A 246 13.18 2.54 13.68
N ILE A 247 12.56 2.02 12.61
CA ILE A 247 13.19 1.82 11.30
C ILE A 247 13.54 3.16 10.64
N GLN A 248 12.64 4.15 10.67
CA GLN A 248 12.91 5.47 10.07
C GLN A 248 14.02 6.21 10.81
N LEU A 249 13.99 6.19 12.15
CA LEU A 249 15.08 6.73 12.97
C LEU A 249 16.39 5.95 12.71
N GLY A 250 16.29 4.62 12.62
CA GLY A 250 17.23 3.63 12.03
C GLY A 250 18.08 4.21 10.91
N SER A 251 17.31 4.52 9.87
CA SER A 251 17.75 5.00 8.58
C SER A 251 18.45 6.36 8.65
N ILE A 252 17.98 7.28 9.52
CA ILE A 252 18.58 8.62 9.70
C ILE A 252 19.92 8.55 10.43
N VAL A 253 19.99 7.82 11.55
CA VAL A 253 21.20 7.78 12.38
C VAL A 253 22.33 7.06 11.63
N SER A 254 22.06 5.94 10.96
CA SER A 254 23.05 5.25 10.13
C SER A 254 23.62 6.15 9.04
N LEU A 255 22.77 6.95 8.39
CA LEU A 255 23.18 7.89 7.35
C LEU A 255 24.02 9.05 7.89
N TRP A 256 23.62 9.63 9.02
CA TRP A 256 24.41 10.67 9.70
C TRP A 256 25.79 10.14 10.12
N ARG A 257 25.86 8.92 10.68
CA ARG A 257 27.13 8.26 11.06
C ARG A 257 28.01 8.00 9.85
N LEU A 258 27.44 7.52 8.74
CA LEU A 258 28.16 7.29 7.50
C LEU A 258 28.84 8.58 7.01
N VAL A 259 28.09 9.68 6.88
CA VAL A 259 28.67 10.95 6.39
C VAL A 259 29.71 11.51 7.37
N HIS A 260 29.45 11.41 8.67
CA HIS A 260 30.39 11.89 9.67
C HIS A 260 31.71 11.10 9.63
N SER A 261 31.65 9.77 9.49
CA SER A 261 32.82 8.91 9.37
C SER A 261 33.70 9.27 8.17
N LEU A 262 33.08 9.56 7.02
CA LEU A 262 33.79 10.01 5.81
C LEU A 262 34.42 11.39 5.98
N ARG A 263 33.76 12.31 6.71
CA ARG A 263 34.32 13.64 7.01
C ARG A 263 35.56 13.53 7.89
N ILE A 264 35.52 12.73 8.95
CA ILE A 264 36.68 12.48 9.83
C ILE A 264 37.82 11.87 9.01
N ALA A 265 37.54 10.82 8.23
CA ALA A 265 38.55 10.18 7.40
C ALA A 265 39.23 11.18 6.45
N SER A 266 38.44 12.04 5.80
CA SER A 266 38.97 13.07 4.90
C SER A 266 39.77 14.18 5.60
N LYS A 267 39.52 14.43 6.88
CA LYS A 267 40.28 15.42 7.67
C LYS A 267 41.60 14.84 8.17
N ALA A 268 41.60 13.57 8.60
CA ALA A 268 42.82 12.88 9.01
C ALA A 268 43.79 12.70 7.83
N GLN A 269 43.28 12.28 6.66
CA GLN A 269 44.08 12.15 5.44
C GLN A 269 44.69 13.49 5.00
N ARG A 270 43.93 14.60 5.09
CA ARG A 270 44.44 15.94 4.76
C ARG A 270 45.48 16.49 5.75
N ARG A 271 45.50 15.98 6.99
CA ARG A 271 46.47 16.38 8.02
C ARG A 271 47.74 15.52 8.01
N GLY A 272 47.91 14.64 7.01
CA GLY A 272 49.06 13.72 6.94
C GLY A 272 49.13 12.74 8.12
N SER A 273 48.07 12.65 8.93
CA SER A 273 48.05 11.76 10.09
C SER A 273 47.73 10.34 9.61
N PRO A 274 48.55 9.33 9.94
CA PRO A 274 48.23 7.95 9.61
C PRO A 274 46.90 7.58 10.29
N LEU A 275 45.92 7.18 9.48
CA LEU A 275 44.56 6.82 9.92
C LEU A 275 44.53 5.58 10.84
N THR A 276 45.67 4.91 11.00
CA THR A 276 45.94 3.80 11.92
C THR A 276 47.45 3.64 12.09
N LYS A 277 47.95 3.34 13.30
CA LYS A 277 49.27 2.72 13.47
C LYS A 277 49.23 1.38 12.73
N GLN A 278 50.10 1.15 11.73
CA GLN A 278 50.27 -0.18 11.12
C GLN A 278 50.80 -1.14 12.18
N PRO A 279 50.08 -2.21 12.57
CA PRO A 279 50.73 -3.39 13.11
C PRO A 279 51.29 -4.17 11.92
N SER A 280 52.54 -4.64 12.03
CA SER A 280 53.24 -5.49 11.07
C SER A 280 52.30 -6.46 10.33
N MET A 281 52.35 -6.42 8.99
CA MET A 281 51.68 -7.37 8.09
C MET A 281 52.23 -8.77 8.37
N GLN A 282 51.53 -9.53 9.20
CA GLN A 282 51.56 -11.00 9.14
C GLN A 282 50.18 -11.48 8.66
N PRO A 283 50.12 -12.31 7.59
CA PRO A 283 48.88 -12.89 7.11
C PRO A 283 48.38 -13.87 8.17
N SER A 284 47.48 -13.42 9.03
CA SER A 284 46.81 -14.29 9.99
C SER A 284 45.59 -14.90 9.31
N ARG A 285 45.51 -16.23 9.34
CA ARG A 285 44.35 -16.99 8.83
C ARG A 285 43.04 -16.38 9.37
N PRO A 286 42.04 -16.11 8.51
CA PRO A 286 40.83 -15.37 8.89
C PRO A 286 40.06 -16.00 10.08
N LEU A 287 40.08 -17.34 10.19
CA LEU A 287 39.48 -18.09 11.31
C LEU A 287 40.07 -17.72 12.69
N LEU A 288 41.39 -17.51 12.79
CA LEU A 288 42.06 -17.15 14.05
C LEU A 288 41.81 -15.69 14.46
N ALA A 289 41.43 -14.82 13.52
CA ALA A 289 41.10 -13.42 13.82
C ALA A 289 39.73 -13.28 14.50
N PHE A 290 38.78 -14.16 14.22
CA PHE A 290 37.45 -14.17 14.84
C PHE A 290 37.51 -14.46 16.34
N PHE A 291 38.34 -15.44 16.76
CA PHE A 291 38.52 -15.79 18.17
C PHE A 291 39.20 -14.71 19.02
N ARG A 292 39.81 -13.69 18.38
CA ARG A 292 40.40 -12.52 19.07
C ARG A 292 39.41 -11.39 19.34
N LEU A 293 38.18 -11.46 18.84
CA LEU A 293 37.13 -10.47 19.11
C LEU A 293 36.61 -10.60 20.55
N ASN A 294 36.01 -9.54 21.10
CA ASN A 294 35.30 -9.64 22.38
C ASN A 294 34.13 -10.64 22.28
N LEU A 295 33.86 -11.35 23.38
CA LEU A 295 32.82 -12.38 23.42
C LEU A 295 31.45 -11.85 22.95
N TYR A 296 31.03 -10.68 23.42
CA TYR A 296 29.76 -10.07 23.02
C TYR A 296 29.68 -9.75 21.52
N VAL A 297 30.80 -9.38 20.87
CA VAL A 297 30.84 -9.14 19.41
C VAL A 297 30.70 -10.45 18.65
N ARG A 298 31.37 -11.52 19.12
CA ARG A 298 31.25 -12.86 18.53
C ARG A 298 29.82 -13.39 18.62
N LEU A 299 29.22 -13.29 19.81
CA LEU A 299 27.84 -13.71 20.05
C LEU A 299 26.86 -12.93 19.15
N TYR A 300 27.04 -11.62 19.00
CA TYR A 300 26.23 -10.80 18.10
C TYR A 300 26.38 -11.24 16.62
N ILE A 301 27.60 -11.44 16.13
CA ILE A 301 27.84 -11.87 14.74
C ILE A 301 27.17 -13.20 14.46
N VAL A 302 27.37 -14.19 15.33
CA VAL A 302 26.80 -15.53 15.17
C VAL A 302 25.28 -15.47 15.29
N GLY A 303 24.75 -14.86 16.34
CA GLY A 303 23.30 -14.78 16.57
C GLY A 303 22.55 -14.06 15.45
N SER A 304 23.06 -12.91 15.00
CA SER A 304 22.46 -12.15 13.90
C SER A 304 22.55 -12.90 12.56
N SER A 305 23.68 -13.57 12.28
CA SER A 305 23.83 -14.34 11.04
C SER A 305 22.93 -15.57 11.02
N LEU A 306 22.80 -16.27 12.16
CA LEU A 306 21.85 -17.36 12.33
C LEU A 306 20.41 -16.89 12.14
N TRP A 307 20.05 -15.73 12.68
CA TRP A 307 18.72 -15.16 12.47
C TRP A 307 18.43 -14.84 11.00
N GLY A 308 19.39 -14.24 10.28
CA GLY A 308 19.26 -14.01 8.85
C GLY A 308 19.11 -15.31 8.05
N ALA A 309 19.86 -16.35 8.42
CA ALA A 309 19.70 -17.68 7.82
C ALA A 309 18.31 -18.27 8.11
N VAL A 310 17.79 -18.14 9.33
CA VAL A 310 16.41 -18.56 9.69
C VAL A 310 15.39 -17.85 8.81
N LEU A 311 15.51 -16.54 8.58
CA LEU A 311 14.60 -15.79 7.71
C LEU A 311 14.65 -16.29 6.25
N LEU A 312 15.85 -16.51 5.70
CA LEU A 312 15.98 -17.03 4.33
C LEU A 312 15.47 -18.47 4.19
N VAL A 313 15.75 -19.33 5.18
CA VAL A 313 15.23 -20.70 5.22
C VAL A 313 13.71 -20.70 5.36
N SER A 314 13.15 -19.81 6.18
CA SER A 314 11.69 -19.68 6.35
C SER A 314 11.02 -19.22 5.05
N LEU A 315 11.60 -18.21 4.38
CA LEU A 315 11.15 -17.74 3.07
C LEU A 315 11.23 -18.86 2.02
N ALA A 316 12.39 -19.52 1.92
CA ALA A 316 12.62 -20.67 1.05
C ALA A 316 11.59 -21.78 1.29
N HIS A 317 11.40 -22.16 2.55
CA HIS A 317 10.50 -23.24 2.95
C HIS A 317 9.06 -22.94 2.53
N THR A 318 8.59 -21.71 2.76
CA THR A 318 7.23 -21.28 2.41
C THR A 318 7.05 -21.00 0.92
N THR A 319 8.13 -20.80 0.16
CA THR A 319 8.05 -20.71 -1.30
C THR A 319 8.03 -22.08 -1.98
N TRP A 320 8.75 -23.09 -1.44
CA TRP A 320 8.93 -24.38 -2.10
C TRP A 320 8.07 -25.52 -1.54
N TYR A 321 7.77 -25.52 -0.24
CA TYR A 321 7.05 -26.62 0.44
C TYR A 321 5.62 -26.24 0.86
N ARG A 322 5.07 -25.19 0.26
CA ARG A 322 3.71 -24.74 0.56
C ARG A 322 2.67 -25.68 -0.05
N GLN A 323 1.61 -25.93 0.71
CA GLN A 323 0.43 -26.63 0.20
C GLN A 323 -0.26 -25.79 -0.88
N PRO A 324 -0.58 -26.38 -2.05
CA PRO A 324 -1.28 -25.65 -3.10
C PRO A 324 -2.65 -25.21 -2.60
N CYS A 325 -3.02 -23.97 -2.91
CA CYS A 325 -4.39 -23.51 -2.69
C CYS A 325 -5.33 -24.11 -3.74
N PRO A 326 -6.62 -24.29 -3.42
CA PRO A 326 -7.64 -24.63 -4.41
C PRO A 326 -7.68 -23.63 -5.56
N THR A 327 -8.15 -24.06 -6.74
CA THR A 327 -8.28 -23.21 -7.94
C THR A 327 -9.25 -22.04 -7.75
N THR A 328 -10.19 -22.17 -6.81
CA THR A 328 -11.08 -21.08 -6.40
C THR A 328 -10.34 -19.94 -5.69
N CYS A 329 -9.14 -20.19 -5.15
CA CYS A 329 -8.33 -19.16 -4.49
C CYS A 329 -7.47 -18.40 -5.52
N GLN A 330 -7.92 -17.19 -5.88
CA GLN A 330 -7.28 -16.33 -6.87
C GLN A 330 -6.11 -15.51 -6.29
N SER A 331 -6.07 -15.29 -4.98
CA SER A 331 -4.97 -14.58 -4.32
C SER A 331 -4.78 -15.04 -2.90
N PHE A 332 -3.52 -15.18 -2.50
CA PHE A 332 -3.12 -15.77 -1.22
C PHE A 332 -1.87 -15.10 -0.64
N THR A 333 -1.64 -15.29 0.66
CA THR A 333 -0.40 -14.88 1.34
C THR A 333 0.51 -16.07 1.63
N THR A 334 1.76 -15.77 1.96
CA THR A 334 2.80 -16.75 2.31
C THR A 334 3.45 -16.36 3.64
N PRO A 335 2.76 -16.57 4.78
CA PRO A 335 3.34 -16.29 6.09
C PRO A 335 4.60 -17.12 6.34
N LEU A 336 5.68 -16.52 6.87
CA LEU A 336 7.00 -17.15 6.94
C LEU A 336 7.07 -18.51 7.66
N TRP A 337 6.15 -18.80 8.58
CA TRP A 337 6.10 -20.04 9.36
C TRP A 337 4.79 -20.81 9.20
N ASP A 338 4.06 -20.57 8.11
CA ASP A 338 2.85 -21.29 7.78
C ASP A 338 2.93 -21.78 6.32
N THR A 339 2.80 -23.09 6.14
CA THR A 339 2.81 -23.73 4.81
C THR A 339 1.42 -24.08 4.32
N THR A 340 0.39 -23.84 5.12
CA THR A 340 -1.00 -24.08 4.72
C THR A 340 -1.48 -23.03 3.69
N CYS A 341 -2.57 -23.35 3.00
CA CYS A 341 -3.21 -22.36 2.13
C CYS A 341 -3.87 -21.27 2.97
N GLN A 342 -3.36 -20.05 2.84
CA GLN A 342 -3.91 -18.84 3.44
C GLN A 342 -4.49 -17.95 2.34
N CYS A 343 -5.71 -18.24 1.92
CA CYS A 343 -6.40 -17.53 0.85
C CYS A 343 -6.89 -16.16 1.32
N LEU A 344 -6.78 -15.14 0.46
CA LEU A 344 -7.33 -13.80 0.71
C LEU A 344 -8.48 -13.45 -0.23
N TYR A 345 -8.48 -13.96 -1.46
CA TYR A 345 -9.56 -13.74 -2.41
C TYR A 345 -9.97 -15.06 -3.05
N ALA A 346 -11.20 -15.48 -2.78
CA ALA A 346 -11.81 -16.64 -3.42
C ALA A 346 -12.81 -16.18 -4.48
N HIS A 347 -12.64 -16.66 -5.70
CA HIS A 347 -13.61 -16.51 -6.79
C HIS A 347 -14.13 -17.89 -7.18
N VAL A 348 -15.37 -18.16 -6.80
CA VAL A 348 -16.06 -19.41 -7.13
C VAL A 348 -16.87 -19.16 -8.41
N ASN A 349 -16.24 -19.38 -9.55
CA ASN A 349 -16.91 -19.35 -10.85
C ASN A 349 -17.33 -20.78 -11.24
N CYS A 350 -18.57 -21.16 -10.99
CA CYS A 350 -18.99 -22.57 -11.15
C CYS A 350 -18.98 -23.04 -12.62
N ALA A 351 -19.24 -22.14 -13.57
CA ALA A 351 -19.23 -22.49 -14.99
C ALA A 351 -17.81 -22.77 -15.52
N THR A 352 -16.80 -22.02 -15.09
CA THR A 352 -15.41 -22.22 -15.57
C THR A 352 -14.65 -23.24 -14.73
N LEU A 353 -14.92 -23.31 -13.43
CA LEU A 353 -14.23 -24.20 -12.50
C LEU A 353 -14.95 -25.54 -12.28
N HIS A 354 -16.13 -25.74 -12.87
CA HIS A 354 -16.94 -26.95 -12.74
C HIS A 354 -17.22 -27.29 -11.25
N VAL A 355 -17.68 -26.29 -10.50
CA VAL A 355 -17.98 -26.41 -9.06
C VAL A 355 -19.48 -26.59 -8.87
N ASP A 356 -19.88 -27.72 -8.30
CA ASP A 356 -21.31 -28.02 -8.07
C ASP A 356 -21.80 -27.61 -6.67
N ASP A 357 -20.89 -27.51 -5.69
CA ASP A 357 -21.22 -27.16 -4.30
C ASP A 357 -20.37 -25.95 -3.86
N VAL A 358 -21.02 -24.78 -3.85
CA VAL A 358 -20.41 -23.51 -3.47
C VAL A 358 -20.01 -23.49 -2.00
N ASP A 359 -20.79 -24.09 -1.11
CA ASP A 359 -20.48 -24.07 0.33
C ASP A 359 -19.25 -24.93 0.64
N LYS A 360 -19.13 -26.09 0.00
CA LYS A 360 -17.94 -26.94 0.10
C LYS A 360 -16.70 -26.28 -0.52
N ALA A 361 -16.88 -25.55 -1.62
CA ALA A 361 -15.80 -24.78 -2.24
C ALA A 361 -15.33 -23.61 -1.37
N LEU A 362 -16.17 -23.15 -0.44
CA LEU A 362 -15.90 -22.10 0.55
C LEU A 362 -15.67 -22.64 1.97
N ASP A 363 -15.03 -23.81 2.09
CA ASP A 363 -14.67 -24.38 3.39
C ASP A 363 -13.38 -23.74 3.94
N ALA A 364 -13.42 -23.26 5.20
CA ALA A 364 -12.26 -22.63 5.84
C ALA A 364 -11.09 -23.58 6.11
N SER A 365 -11.32 -24.89 6.15
CA SER A 365 -10.24 -25.89 6.23
C SER A 365 -9.41 -25.95 4.94
N LEU A 366 -10.00 -25.61 3.80
CA LEU A 366 -9.34 -25.58 2.49
C LEU A 366 -8.72 -24.21 2.18
N LEU A 367 -9.42 -23.13 2.54
CA LEU A 367 -9.04 -21.75 2.18
C LEU A 367 -8.29 -21.01 3.28
N GLY A 368 -8.33 -21.49 4.52
CA GLY A 368 -7.87 -20.78 5.70
C GLY A 368 -8.88 -19.76 6.23
N GLN A 369 -8.71 -19.34 7.49
CA GLN A 369 -9.67 -18.46 8.19
C GLN A 369 -9.52 -16.96 7.86
N ILE A 370 -8.45 -16.57 7.17
CA ILE A 370 -8.13 -15.16 6.92
C ILE A 370 -8.74 -14.60 5.62
N LEU A 371 -9.62 -15.38 4.99
CA LEU A 371 -10.29 -15.03 3.74
C LEU A 371 -10.92 -13.64 3.85
N PHE A 372 -10.61 -12.79 2.86
CA PHE A 372 -10.89 -11.36 2.93
C PHE A 372 -11.91 -10.92 1.89
N ALA A 373 -12.00 -11.62 0.76
CA ALA A 373 -12.97 -11.36 -0.28
C ALA A 373 -13.51 -12.66 -0.86
N ILE A 374 -14.82 -12.70 -1.09
CA ILE A 374 -15.52 -13.78 -1.78
C ILE A 374 -16.26 -13.17 -2.97
N LEU A 375 -16.07 -13.75 -4.16
CA LEU A 375 -16.91 -13.54 -5.32
C LEU A 375 -17.47 -14.89 -5.77
N ILE A 376 -18.79 -15.01 -5.84
CA ILE A 376 -19.48 -16.18 -6.38
C ILE A 376 -20.08 -15.78 -7.72
N SER A 377 -19.84 -16.57 -8.75
CA SER A 377 -20.39 -16.26 -10.07
C SER A 377 -20.76 -17.48 -10.89
N ARG A 378 -21.80 -17.34 -11.72
CA ARG A 378 -22.23 -18.40 -12.66
C ARG A 378 -22.49 -19.75 -11.99
N CYS A 379 -23.07 -19.70 -10.79
CA CYS A 379 -23.42 -20.86 -9.99
C CYS A 379 -24.93 -21.07 -9.97
N ASP A 380 -25.33 -22.35 -9.96
CA ASP A 380 -26.70 -22.76 -9.65
C ASP A 380 -26.92 -22.65 -8.13
N LEU A 381 -27.47 -21.52 -7.70
CA LEU A 381 -27.57 -21.12 -6.30
C LEU A 381 -28.98 -20.61 -5.98
N PRO A 382 -30.04 -21.43 -6.13
CA PRO A 382 -31.43 -20.96 -6.11
C PRO A 382 -31.86 -20.33 -4.79
N ARG A 383 -31.18 -20.69 -3.69
CA ARG A 383 -31.46 -20.23 -2.31
C ARG A 383 -30.37 -19.33 -1.70
N GLY A 384 -29.37 -18.93 -2.49
CA GLY A 384 -28.21 -18.22 -1.96
C GLY A 384 -27.26 -19.11 -1.14
N VAL A 385 -26.28 -18.47 -0.49
CA VAL A 385 -25.26 -19.13 0.33
C VAL A 385 -25.75 -19.32 1.76
N ARG A 386 -25.38 -20.43 2.40
CA ARG A 386 -25.71 -20.67 3.81
C ARG A 386 -25.03 -19.67 4.75
N ASN A 387 -25.74 -19.28 5.80
CA ASN A 387 -25.21 -18.38 6.83
C ASN A 387 -23.91 -18.94 7.46
N ALA A 388 -23.90 -20.23 7.80
CA ALA A 388 -22.75 -20.90 8.38
C ALA A 388 -21.49 -20.85 7.48
N THR A 389 -21.65 -20.80 6.16
CA THR A 389 -20.53 -20.70 5.21
C THR A 389 -19.81 -19.35 5.34
N LEU A 390 -20.55 -18.26 5.42
CA LEU A 390 -19.96 -16.92 5.51
C LEU A 390 -19.32 -16.65 6.89
N HIS A 391 -19.94 -17.12 7.97
CA HIS A 391 -19.45 -16.87 9.35
C HIS A 391 -18.20 -17.67 9.72
N GLN A 392 -17.75 -18.61 8.88
CA GLN A 392 -16.41 -19.20 9.00
C GLN A 392 -15.29 -18.18 8.79
N PHE A 393 -15.58 -17.05 8.12
CA PHE A 393 -14.60 -16.04 7.73
C PHE A 393 -14.83 -14.71 8.46
N PRO A 394 -14.36 -14.57 9.71
CA PRO A 394 -14.58 -13.37 10.52
C PRO A 394 -13.84 -12.14 10.00
N ALA A 395 -12.93 -12.30 9.03
CA ALA A 395 -12.19 -11.22 8.39
C ALA A 395 -12.78 -10.75 7.04
N LEU A 396 -13.93 -11.31 6.63
CA LEU A 396 -14.54 -11.06 5.32
C LEU A 396 -14.90 -9.57 5.14
N TYR A 397 -14.31 -8.94 4.14
CA TYR A 397 -14.45 -7.52 3.85
C TYR A 397 -15.28 -7.24 2.59
N TYR A 398 -15.13 -8.08 1.57
CA TYR A 398 -15.89 -8.01 0.32
C TYR A 398 -16.71 -9.29 0.11
N PHE A 399 -17.99 -9.15 -0.20
CA PHE A 399 -18.87 -10.27 -0.56
C PHE A 399 -19.68 -9.97 -1.81
N GLY A 400 -19.41 -10.70 -2.89
CA GLY A 400 -20.08 -10.54 -4.18
C GLY A 400 -20.78 -11.82 -4.64
N VAL A 401 -21.98 -11.67 -5.21
CA VAL A 401 -22.72 -12.73 -5.90
C VAL A 401 -23.22 -12.17 -7.23
N LYS A 402 -22.73 -12.74 -8.34
CA LYS A 402 -23.00 -12.22 -9.70
C LYS A 402 -23.46 -13.35 -10.63
N PHE A 403 -24.38 -13.07 -11.55
CA PHE A 403 -24.76 -14.01 -12.63
C PHE A 403 -25.19 -15.40 -12.12
N THR A 404 -26.04 -15.43 -11.09
CA THR A 404 -26.58 -16.69 -10.55
C THR A 404 -28.07 -16.81 -10.87
N ASN A 405 -28.61 -18.01 -10.80
CA ASN A 405 -30.05 -18.25 -10.92
C ASN A 405 -30.79 -18.13 -9.58
N THR A 406 -30.27 -17.33 -8.63
CA THR A 406 -30.87 -17.16 -7.31
C THR A 406 -32.27 -16.55 -7.42
N THR A 407 -33.32 -17.31 -7.10
CA THR A 407 -34.71 -16.86 -7.16
C THR A 407 -35.28 -16.47 -5.80
N SER A 408 -34.71 -17.00 -4.72
CA SER A 408 -35.13 -16.74 -3.34
C SER A 408 -33.92 -16.72 -2.42
N TRP A 409 -33.91 -15.88 -1.40
CA TRP A 409 -32.90 -15.91 -0.34
C TRP A 409 -33.55 -15.43 0.95
N THR A 410 -34.35 -16.30 1.55
CA THR A 410 -35.26 -15.96 2.65
C THR A 410 -34.80 -16.50 4.01
N ASP A 411 -33.78 -17.36 4.03
CA ASP A 411 -33.19 -17.85 5.27
C ASP A 411 -32.66 -16.65 6.08
N GLN A 412 -32.72 -16.69 7.42
CA GLN A 412 -32.20 -15.62 8.31
C GLN A 412 -30.65 -15.55 8.25
N ALA A 413 -30.11 -15.26 7.08
CA ALA A 413 -28.70 -15.07 6.84
C ALA A 413 -28.29 -13.67 7.28
N SER A 414 -27.11 -13.54 7.88
CA SER A 414 -26.54 -12.26 8.27
C SER A 414 -25.14 -12.12 7.70
N LEU A 415 -24.76 -10.90 7.34
CA LEU A 415 -23.39 -10.62 6.93
C LEU A 415 -22.44 -10.77 8.14
N PRO A 416 -21.22 -11.27 7.94
CA PRO A 416 -20.17 -11.20 8.95
C PRO A 416 -19.92 -9.75 9.40
N PRO A 417 -19.51 -9.53 10.67
CA PRO A 417 -19.55 -8.21 11.33
C PRO A 417 -18.58 -7.16 10.79
N VAL A 418 -17.66 -7.54 9.88
CA VAL A 418 -16.64 -6.65 9.31
C VAL A 418 -16.76 -6.47 7.79
N VAL A 419 -17.85 -6.97 7.19
CA VAL A 419 -18.12 -6.76 5.77
C VAL A 419 -18.29 -5.27 5.50
N ASN A 420 -17.61 -4.78 4.46
CA ASN A 420 -17.57 -3.38 4.09
C ASN A 420 -18.15 -3.12 2.70
N VAL A 421 -18.02 -4.11 1.81
CA VAL A 421 -18.49 -4.02 0.42
C VAL A 421 -19.32 -5.25 0.09
N VAL A 422 -20.53 -5.01 -0.43
CA VAL A 422 -21.37 -6.06 -1.01
C VAL A 422 -21.76 -5.75 -2.45
N ALA A 423 -21.81 -6.79 -3.29
CA ALA A 423 -22.20 -6.66 -4.69
C ALA A 423 -23.11 -7.81 -5.13
N PHE A 424 -24.38 -7.52 -5.37
CA PHE A 424 -25.41 -8.46 -5.79
C PHE A 424 -25.87 -8.07 -7.20
N ARG A 425 -25.52 -8.87 -8.22
CA ARG A 425 -25.76 -8.50 -9.62
C ARG A 425 -26.32 -9.65 -10.45
N TYR A 426 -27.21 -9.35 -11.39
CA TYR A 426 -27.71 -10.31 -12.39
C TYR A 426 -28.28 -11.59 -11.75
N MET A 427 -29.35 -11.43 -10.98
CA MET A 427 -30.07 -12.55 -10.36
C MET A 427 -31.58 -12.38 -10.55
N PRO A 428 -32.33 -13.45 -10.79
CA PRO A 428 -33.79 -13.40 -10.99
C PRO A 428 -34.56 -13.23 -9.66
N LEU A 429 -34.01 -12.47 -8.72
CA LEU A 429 -34.65 -12.14 -7.46
C LEU A 429 -35.80 -11.16 -7.70
N ARG A 430 -36.96 -11.45 -7.08
CA ARG A 430 -38.14 -10.58 -7.11
C ARG A 430 -38.25 -9.66 -5.90
N THR A 431 -37.54 -10.01 -4.83
CA THR A 431 -37.43 -9.26 -3.58
C THR A 431 -35.96 -9.15 -3.19
N LEU A 432 -35.62 -8.15 -2.36
CA LEU A 432 -34.29 -8.11 -1.76
C LEU A 432 -34.02 -9.38 -0.92
N PRO A 433 -32.78 -9.89 -0.93
CA PRO A 433 -32.40 -11.01 -0.09
C PRO A 433 -32.38 -10.60 1.39
N SER A 434 -32.82 -11.50 2.29
CA SER A 434 -32.93 -11.24 3.73
C SER A 434 -31.62 -10.76 4.37
N ILE A 435 -30.48 -11.22 3.84
CA ILE A 435 -29.13 -10.84 4.27
C ILE A 435 -28.84 -9.33 4.12
N LEU A 436 -29.63 -8.62 3.32
CA LEU A 436 -29.53 -7.18 3.10
C LEU A 436 -30.63 -6.37 3.80
N LEU A 437 -31.56 -7.00 4.51
CA LEU A 437 -32.72 -6.30 5.09
C LEU A 437 -32.47 -5.80 6.51
N GLU A 438 -31.85 -6.60 7.36
CA GLU A 438 -31.71 -6.33 8.79
C GLU A 438 -30.29 -6.64 9.30
N ASN A 439 -29.93 -6.10 10.47
CA ASN A 439 -28.68 -6.41 11.18
C ASN A 439 -27.41 -6.23 10.34
N LEU A 440 -27.36 -5.17 9.52
CA LEU A 440 -26.20 -4.88 8.69
C LEU A 440 -25.00 -4.43 9.55
N PRO A 441 -23.78 -4.85 9.19
CA PRO A 441 -22.57 -4.38 9.85
C PRO A 441 -22.44 -2.86 9.75
N ALA A 442 -22.11 -2.18 10.85
CA ALA A 442 -21.81 -0.74 10.82
C ALA A 442 -20.60 -0.39 9.93
N THR A 443 -19.79 -1.39 9.57
CA THR A 443 -18.69 -1.26 8.61
C THR A 443 -19.14 -1.26 7.16
N LEU A 444 -20.40 -1.58 6.84
CA LEU A 444 -20.89 -1.71 5.47
C LEU A 444 -21.05 -0.33 4.83
N THR A 445 -20.09 0.05 3.98
CA THR A 445 -20.03 1.39 3.37
C THR A 445 -20.35 1.39 1.90
N SER A 446 -20.20 0.26 1.20
CA SER A 446 -20.50 0.15 -0.24
C SER A 446 -21.49 -0.96 -0.49
N MET A 447 -22.60 -0.61 -1.16
CA MET A 447 -23.64 -1.55 -1.54
C MET A 447 -23.98 -1.40 -3.02
N THR A 448 -23.88 -2.51 -3.74
CA THR A 448 -24.30 -2.61 -5.14
C THR A 448 -25.37 -3.67 -5.28
N VAL A 449 -26.54 -3.27 -5.78
CA VAL A 449 -27.65 -4.13 -6.17
C VAL A 449 -28.01 -3.78 -7.60
N SER A 450 -27.76 -4.67 -8.56
CA SER A 450 -28.03 -4.37 -9.97
C SER A 450 -28.65 -5.53 -10.74
N ASN A 451 -29.45 -5.19 -11.75
CA ASN A 451 -30.05 -6.16 -12.68
C ASN A 451 -30.82 -7.25 -11.92
N LEU A 452 -31.65 -6.81 -10.97
CA LEU A 452 -32.59 -7.66 -10.23
C LEU A 452 -34.00 -7.28 -10.68
N PRO A 453 -34.82 -8.19 -11.21
CA PRO A 453 -36.19 -7.91 -11.66
C PRO A 453 -37.15 -7.83 -10.45
N LEU A 454 -36.91 -6.86 -9.57
CA LEU A 454 -37.73 -6.60 -8.39
C LEU A 454 -39.13 -6.18 -8.84
N ARG A 455 -40.17 -6.86 -8.34
CA ARG A 455 -41.55 -6.69 -8.84
C ARG A 455 -42.41 -5.78 -7.96
N ASP A 456 -42.14 -5.75 -6.67
CA ASP A 456 -42.83 -4.87 -5.74
C ASP A 456 -42.16 -3.49 -5.76
N ALA A 457 -42.90 -2.44 -5.36
CA ALA A 457 -42.32 -1.11 -5.21
C ALA A 457 -41.12 -1.21 -4.26
N PHE A 458 -39.92 -1.17 -4.82
CA PHE A 458 -38.70 -1.24 -4.04
C PHE A 458 -38.60 0.02 -3.19
N GLU A 459 -38.61 -0.17 -1.89
CA GLU A 459 -38.25 0.86 -0.92
C GLU A 459 -36.90 0.50 -0.30
N LEU A 460 -36.09 1.52 -0.04
CA LEU A 460 -34.79 1.30 0.59
C LEU A 460 -35.01 0.85 2.04
N PRO A 461 -34.35 -0.22 2.51
CA PRO A 461 -34.43 -0.61 3.91
C PRO A 461 -33.86 0.47 4.83
N ALA A 462 -34.55 0.74 5.96
CA ALA A 462 -34.10 1.69 6.97
C ALA A 462 -32.77 1.28 7.65
N SER A 463 -32.34 0.03 7.50
CA SER A 463 -31.10 -0.52 8.05
C SER A 463 -29.82 -0.07 7.31
N TRP A 464 -29.93 0.56 6.14
CA TRP A 464 -28.78 0.90 5.27
C TRP A 464 -28.02 2.16 5.69
N THR A 465 -28.12 2.58 6.96
CA THR A 465 -27.63 3.88 7.47
C THR A 465 -26.12 4.10 7.29
N SER A 466 -25.31 3.04 7.31
CA SER A 466 -23.85 3.12 7.17
C SER A 466 -23.36 3.23 5.72
N VAL A 467 -24.23 3.02 4.73
CA VAL A 467 -23.85 2.96 3.31
C VAL A 467 -23.54 4.37 2.79
N THR A 468 -22.31 4.57 2.31
CA THR A 468 -21.84 5.84 1.74
C THR A 468 -21.69 5.78 0.22
N ARG A 469 -21.55 4.58 -0.37
CA ARG A 469 -21.59 4.34 -1.81
C ARG A 469 -22.76 3.40 -2.11
N LEU A 470 -23.77 3.92 -2.78
CA LEU A 470 -24.98 3.18 -3.13
C LEU A 470 -25.11 3.09 -4.65
N CYS A 471 -25.20 1.87 -5.16
CA CYS A 471 -25.45 1.57 -6.56
C CYS A 471 -26.70 0.70 -6.68
N LEU A 472 -27.78 1.26 -7.25
CA LEU A 472 -29.05 0.61 -7.49
C LEU A 472 -29.40 0.77 -8.98
N THR A 473 -29.05 -0.22 -9.79
CA THR A 473 -29.10 -0.09 -11.26
C THR A 473 -30.00 -1.16 -11.85
N ASN A 474 -30.92 -0.78 -12.74
CA ASN A 474 -31.82 -1.73 -13.40
C ASN A 474 -32.54 -2.64 -12.40
N ILE A 475 -33.21 -2.01 -11.43
CA ILE A 475 -34.06 -2.66 -10.43
C ILE A 475 -35.50 -2.14 -10.46
N SER A 476 -35.88 -1.46 -11.55
CA SER A 476 -37.20 -0.84 -11.74
C SER A 476 -37.57 0.19 -10.65
N LEU A 477 -36.58 0.92 -10.12
CA LEU A 477 -36.80 1.92 -9.08
C LEU A 477 -37.59 3.12 -9.63
N SER A 478 -38.82 3.33 -9.17
CA SER A 478 -39.65 4.46 -9.61
C SER A 478 -39.59 5.68 -8.68
N LYS A 479 -39.20 5.48 -7.41
CA LYS A 479 -39.06 6.53 -6.40
C LYS A 479 -37.90 6.21 -5.47
N LEU A 480 -37.19 7.24 -5.03
CA LEU A 480 -36.18 7.15 -3.98
C LEU A 480 -36.76 7.80 -2.71
N SER A 481 -37.03 7.00 -1.66
CA SER A 481 -37.69 7.47 -0.44
C SER A 481 -36.85 8.49 0.34
N SER A 482 -37.44 9.64 0.70
CA SER A 482 -36.76 10.71 1.46
C SER A 482 -36.28 10.27 2.84
N ASP A 483 -37.08 9.46 3.54
CA ASP A 483 -36.92 9.22 4.98
C ASP A 483 -35.70 8.35 5.29
N VAL A 484 -35.43 7.37 4.44
CA VAL A 484 -34.25 6.49 4.56
C VAL A 484 -32.98 7.28 4.31
N LEU A 485 -32.97 8.14 3.28
CA LEU A 485 -31.83 9.00 2.97
C LEU A 485 -31.53 10.03 4.06
N GLN A 486 -32.50 10.43 4.89
CA GLN A 486 -32.23 11.36 6.00
C GLN A 486 -31.21 10.80 6.99
N SER A 487 -31.23 9.48 7.18
CA SER A 487 -30.34 8.77 8.10
C SER A 487 -28.99 8.35 7.47
N MET A 488 -28.81 8.58 6.16
CA MET A 488 -27.62 8.20 5.40
C MET A 488 -26.73 9.40 5.07
N ASP A 489 -25.42 9.16 4.91
CA ASP A 489 -24.43 10.16 4.49
C ASP A 489 -23.72 9.69 3.21
N VAL A 490 -24.50 9.51 2.14
CA VAL A 490 -24.06 9.05 0.82
C VAL A 490 -23.11 10.04 0.16
N ASN A 491 -21.98 9.54 -0.29
CA ASN A 491 -20.96 10.23 -1.09
C ASN A 491 -21.15 9.95 -2.59
N LYS A 492 -21.47 8.71 -2.97
CA LYS A 492 -21.64 8.31 -4.38
C LYS A 492 -22.96 7.58 -4.56
N LEU A 493 -23.80 8.08 -5.46
CA LEU A 493 -25.13 7.56 -5.74
C LEU A 493 -25.25 7.23 -7.23
N PHE A 494 -25.37 5.94 -7.55
CA PHE A 494 -25.56 5.45 -8.91
C PHE A 494 -26.95 4.81 -9.02
N LEU A 495 -27.81 5.37 -9.85
CA LEU A 495 -29.23 5.03 -10.00
C LEU A 495 -29.62 4.88 -11.49
N TYR A 496 -28.66 4.61 -12.36
CA TYR A 496 -28.88 4.55 -13.78
C TYR A 496 -29.73 3.34 -14.21
N HIS A 497 -30.44 3.47 -15.33
CA HIS A 497 -31.39 2.48 -15.86
C HIS A 497 -32.51 2.12 -14.88
N ASN A 498 -33.25 3.12 -14.39
CA ASN A 498 -34.44 2.91 -13.57
C ASN A 498 -35.63 3.72 -14.14
N ALA A 499 -36.69 3.92 -13.37
CA ALA A 499 -37.89 4.65 -13.75
C ALA A 499 -38.09 5.91 -12.89
N LEU A 500 -37.00 6.55 -12.46
CA LEU A 500 -37.06 7.74 -11.62
C LEU A 500 -37.49 8.96 -12.44
N THR A 501 -38.42 9.73 -11.90
CA THR A 501 -38.87 11.01 -12.48
C THR A 501 -38.40 12.22 -11.66
N THR A 502 -38.05 12.00 -10.40
CA THR A 502 -37.64 13.04 -9.44
C THR A 502 -36.63 12.48 -8.44
N LEU A 503 -35.91 13.38 -7.77
CA LEU A 503 -35.02 13.05 -6.65
C LEU A 503 -35.44 13.81 -5.38
N PRO A 504 -35.21 13.25 -4.18
CA PRO A 504 -35.44 13.94 -2.92
C PRO A 504 -34.58 15.20 -2.78
N THR A 505 -35.20 16.30 -2.33
CA THR A 505 -34.53 17.60 -2.08
C THR A 505 -33.40 17.51 -1.04
N ARG A 506 -33.43 16.51 -0.16
CA ARG A 506 -32.37 16.24 0.83
C ARG A 506 -30.99 16.05 0.18
N LEU A 507 -30.91 15.49 -1.03
CA LEU A 507 -29.65 15.28 -1.76
C LEU A 507 -28.91 16.60 -2.01
N GLN A 508 -29.66 17.70 -2.21
CA GLN A 508 -29.08 19.03 -2.41
C GLN A 508 -28.25 19.48 -1.20
N HIS A 509 -28.61 19.02 -0.01
CA HIS A 509 -28.01 19.41 1.27
C HIS A 509 -27.02 18.36 1.82
N MET A 510 -26.62 17.36 1.03
CA MET A 510 -25.64 16.35 1.45
C MET A 510 -24.22 16.85 1.17
N PRO A 511 -23.42 17.20 2.20
CA PRO A 511 -22.13 17.86 2.02
C PRO A 511 -21.05 16.95 1.43
N LYS A 512 -21.22 15.63 1.54
CA LYS A 512 -20.27 14.64 1.02
C LYS A 512 -20.64 14.08 -0.34
N LEU A 513 -21.85 14.37 -0.84
CA LEU A 513 -22.34 13.83 -2.10
C LEU A 513 -21.53 14.43 -3.26
N SER A 514 -20.72 13.60 -3.92
CA SER A 514 -19.82 14.00 -4.99
C SER A 514 -20.24 13.51 -6.37
N ILE A 515 -20.92 12.35 -6.44
CA ILE A 515 -21.38 11.76 -7.70
C ILE A 515 -22.86 11.38 -7.58
N VAL A 516 -23.65 11.82 -8.54
CA VAL A 516 -25.04 11.40 -8.76
C VAL A 516 -25.20 11.00 -10.22
N ASP A 517 -25.44 9.73 -10.48
CA ASP A 517 -25.72 9.22 -11.82
C ASP A 517 -27.16 8.71 -11.89
N VAL A 518 -27.97 9.36 -12.71
CA VAL A 518 -29.38 9.02 -12.97
C VAL A 518 -29.61 8.83 -14.47
N SER A 519 -28.59 8.38 -15.20
CA SER A 519 -28.67 8.12 -16.64
C SER A 519 -29.72 7.04 -16.97
N GLY A 520 -30.43 7.15 -18.09
CA GLY A 520 -31.45 6.17 -18.50
C GLY A 520 -32.63 6.07 -17.53
N ASN A 521 -33.15 7.22 -17.09
CA ASN A 521 -34.35 7.33 -16.26
C ASN A 521 -35.46 8.12 -17.01
N GLU A 522 -36.52 8.51 -16.29
CA GLU A 522 -37.70 9.18 -16.85
C GLU A 522 -37.77 10.67 -16.44
N PHE A 523 -36.62 11.33 -16.25
CA PHE A 523 -36.60 12.75 -15.92
C PHE A 523 -37.01 13.60 -17.14
N THR A 524 -38.12 14.33 -17.00
CA THR A 524 -38.51 15.40 -17.95
C THR A 524 -37.92 16.75 -17.57
N LYS A 525 -37.63 16.95 -16.28
CA LYS A 525 -36.93 18.13 -15.74
C LYS A 525 -35.64 17.68 -15.07
N ALA A 526 -34.53 18.28 -15.46
CA ALA A 526 -33.24 17.97 -14.87
C ALA A 526 -33.14 18.54 -13.43
N PRO A 527 -32.53 17.80 -12.48
CA PRO A 527 -32.36 18.22 -11.09
C PRO A 527 -31.19 19.21 -10.94
N TRP A 528 -31.29 20.37 -11.61
CA TRP A 528 -30.23 21.38 -11.67
C TRP A 528 -29.80 21.91 -10.30
N ASP A 529 -30.69 21.87 -9.30
CA ASP A 529 -30.38 22.24 -7.91
C ASP A 529 -29.25 21.37 -7.29
N LEU A 530 -28.94 20.21 -7.86
CA LEU A 530 -27.79 19.40 -7.45
C LEU A 530 -26.45 20.00 -7.88
N LEU A 531 -26.43 20.81 -8.95
CA LEU A 531 -25.28 21.55 -9.45
C LEU A 531 -25.09 22.86 -8.69
N ASN A 532 -24.95 22.76 -7.37
CA ASN A 532 -24.61 23.89 -6.49
C ASN A 532 -23.08 24.04 -6.35
N ASP A 533 -22.63 24.94 -5.45
CA ASP A 533 -21.20 25.23 -5.21
C ASP A 533 -20.34 24.05 -4.69
N GLN A 534 -20.90 22.84 -4.59
CA GLN A 534 -20.22 21.66 -4.02
C GLN A 534 -19.42 20.81 -5.03
N ARG A 535 -19.20 21.28 -6.27
CA ARG A 535 -18.42 20.57 -7.32
C ARG A 535 -18.84 19.09 -7.46
N ARG A 536 -20.12 18.84 -7.68
CA ARG A 536 -20.68 17.50 -7.89
C ARG A 536 -20.61 17.09 -9.36
N THR A 537 -20.45 15.80 -9.61
CA THR A 537 -20.68 15.18 -10.92
C THR A 537 -22.12 14.70 -10.98
N LEU A 538 -22.91 15.28 -11.88
CA LEU A 538 -24.26 14.84 -12.20
C LEU A 538 -24.25 14.23 -13.61
N LEU A 539 -24.75 13.00 -13.76
CA LEU A 539 -24.92 12.34 -15.05
C LEU A 539 -26.42 12.09 -15.31
N LEU A 540 -26.87 12.53 -16.49
CA LEU A 540 -28.26 12.57 -16.93
C LEU A 540 -28.43 11.96 -18.34
N CYS A 541 -27.52 11.10 -18.78
CA CYS A 541 -27.56 10.54 -20.14
C CYS A 541 -28.92 9.85 -20.39
N ASP A 542 -29.42 9.86 -21.63
CA ASP A 542 -30.70 9.23 -22.02
C ASP A 542 -31.89 9.48 -21.07
N ASN A 543 -32.12 10.73 -20.70
CA ASN A 543 -33.35 11.16 -20.03
C ASN A 543 -34.21 12.00 -21.01
N PRO A 544 -35.55 11.87 -20.98
CA PRO A 544 -36.46 12.62 -21.86
C PRO A 544 -36.65 14.07 -21.40
N LEU A 545 -35.56 14.83 -21.29
CA LEU A 545 -35.56 16.20 -20.78
C LEU A 545 -36.26 17.17 -21.75
N ASP A 546 -37.23 17.93 -21.24
CA ASP A 546 -37.92 18.98 -22.01
C ASP A 546 -36.97 20.12 -22.40
N ASP A 547 -36.06 20.50 -21.48
CA ASP A 547 -34.98 21.46 -21.73
C ASP A 547 -33.66 20.93 -21.13
N PRO A 548 -32.70 20.51 -21.97
CA PRO A 548 -31.41 19.99 -21.50
C PRO A 548 -30.42 21.12 -21.12
N ARG A 549 -30.79 22.40 -21.28
CA ARG A 549 -29.88 23.52 -21.00
C ARG A 549 -29.69 23.71 -19.49
N VAL A 550 -28.42 23.86 -19.10
CA VAL A 550 -28.05 24.22 -17.72
C VAL A 550 -28.46 25.68 -17.46
N PRO A 551 -29.27 25.97 -16.43
CA PRO A 551 -29.75 27.32 -16.12
C PRO A 551 -28.63 28.35 -15.89
N ASP A 552 -28.91 29.61 -16.20
CA ASP A 552 -28.00 30.75 -15.97
C ASP A 552 -27.78 31.09 -14.49
N THR A 553 -28.59 30.54 -13.60
CA THR A 553 -28.43 30.66 -12.15
C THR A 553 -27.26 29.84 -11.60
N ILE A 554 -26.75 28.88 -12.38
CA ILE A 554 -25.57 28.08 -12.00
C ILE A 554 -24.31 28.82 -12.42
N ASP A 555 -23.34 28.90 -11.50
CA ASP A 555 -22.04 29.51 -11.76
C ASP A 555 -21.37 28.96 -13.03
N GLU A 556 -20.76 29.86 -13.81
CA GLU A 556 -20.16 29.53 -15.09
C GLU A 556 -19.11 28.42 -14.99
N THR A 557 -18.31 28.40 -13.92
CA THR A 557 -17.28 27.37 -13.75
C THR A 557 -17.88 25.99 -13.51
N THR A 558 -18.95 25.91 -12.72
CA THR A 558 -19.70 24.67 -12.46
C THR A 558 -20.41 24.20 -13.72
N ARG A 559 -21.04 25.12 -14.45
CA ARG A 559 -21.71 24.84 -15.72
C ARG A 559 -20.74 24.26 -16.75
N GLN A 560 -19.57 24.88 -16.96
CA GLN A 560 -18.56 24.37 -17.90
C GLN A 560 -18.00 23.01 -17.46
N ALA A 561 -17.77 22.81 -16.16
CA ALA A 561 -17.33 21.53 -15.62
C ALA A 561 -18.37 20.42 -15.86
N TYR A 562 -19.66 20.71 -15.67
CA TYR A 562 -20.74 19.79 -15.99
C TYR A 562 -20.77 19.47 -17.49
N ILE A 563 -20.80 20.48 -18.36
CA ILE A 563 -20.88 20.28 -19.82
C ILE A 563 -19.74 19.38 -20.30
N LYS A 564 -18.50 19.66 -19.86
CA LYS A 564 -17.34 18.83 -20.20
C LYS A 564 -17.51 17.37 -19.75
N THR A 565 -17.98 17.17 -18.52
CA THR A 565 -18.18 15.83 -17.96
C THR A 565 -19.31 15.08 -18.66
N PHE A 566 -20.42 15.76 -18.94
CA PHE A 566 -21.57 15.24 -19.67
C PHE A 566 -21.18 14.82 -21.09
N GLN A 567 -20.46 15.67 -21.83
CA GLN A 567 -19.98 15.33 -23.18
C GLN A 567 -19.07 14.11 -23.20
N ALA A 568 -18.19 13.96 -22.20
CA ALA A 568 -17.32 12.79 -22.10
C ALA A 568 -18.08 11.52 -21.70
N SER A 569 -19.08 11.63 -20.81
CA SER A 569 -19.73 10.47 -20.18
C SER A 569 -21.01 10.02 -20.90
N CYS A 570 -21.67 10.93 -21.61
CA CYS A 570 -22.94 10.74 -22.32
C CYS A 570 -22.79 10.88 -23.85
N ALA A 571 -21.58 10.69 -24.39
CA ALA A 571 -21.41 10.58 -25.84
C ALA A 571 -22.23 9.39 -26.38
N SER A 572 -22.48 9.37 -27.69
CA SER A 572 -23.25 8.30 -28.34
C SER A 572 -22.78 6.92 -27.85
N PRO A 573 -23.67 6.14 -27.19
CA PRO A 573 -23.27 4.85 -26.65
C PRO A 573 -22.98 3.86 -27.79
N CYS A 574 -22.03 2.96 -27.58
CA CYS A 574 -21.66 1.94 -28.57
C CYS A 574 -22.74 0.85 -28.73
N ALA A 575 -23.56 0.66 -27.69
CA ALA A 575 -24.73 -0.22 -27.67
C ALA A 575 -25.81 0.38 -26.76
N PRO A 576 -27.09 -0.01 -26.91
CA PRO A 576 -28.15 0.46 -26.01
C PRO A 576 -27.78 0.23 -24.55
N GLN A 577 -27.94 1.24 -23.70
CA GLN A 577 -27.63 1.17 -22.26
C GLN A 577 -26.14 0.89 -21.94
N CYS A 578 -25.23 1.19 -22.87
CA CYS A 578 -23.80 1.11 -22.64
C CYS A 578 -23.13 2.47 -22.85
N TYR A 579 -23.14 3.30 -21.81
CA TYR A 579 -22.52 4.62 -21.84
C TYR A 579 -20.99 4.53 -21.89
N PRO A 580 -20.28 5.49 -22.50
CA PRO A 580 -18.82 5.48 -22.58
C PRO A 580 -18.10 5.32 -21.23
N HIS A 581 -18.65 5.91 -20.16
CA HIS A 581 -18.04 5.84 -18.82
C HIS A 581 -18.25 4.49 -18.10
N LEU A 582 -19.06 3.61 -18.70
CA LEU A 582 -19.34 2.27 -18.20
C LEU A 582 -18.40 1.21 -18.81
N VAL A 583 -17.87 1.47 -20.01
CA VAL A 583 -16.93 0.56 -20.68
C VAL A 583 -15.58 0.59 -19.98
N GLY A 584 -15.05 -0.56 -19.59
CA GLY A 584 -13.73 -0.67 -18.95
C GLY A 584 -13.68 -0.05 -17.55
N ASP A 585 -14.80 -0.08 -16.83
CA ASP A 585 -14.94 0.45 -15.47
C ASP A 585 -14.66 -0.59 -14.36
N HIS A 586 -14.12 -1.75 -14.72
CA HIS A 586 -13.84 -2.91 -13.87
C HIS A 586 -15.10 -3.60 -13.32
N GLU A 587 -16.26 -3.38 -13.93
CA GLU A 587 -17.50 -4.07 -13.59
C GLU A 587 -18.17 -4.63 -14.85
N CYS A 588 -18.17 -5.95 -15.00
CA CYS A 588 -18.83 -6.61 -16.14
C CYS A 588 -20.29 -6.18 -16.31
N GLN A 589 -20.62 -5.66 -17.49
CA GLN A 589 -21.93 -5.19 -17.89
C GLN A 589 -22.37 -5.87 -19.17
N LEU A 590 -23.44 -6.68 -19.06
CA LEU A 590 -23.94 -7.44 -20.21
C LEU A 590 -24.47 -6.55 -21.35
N SER A 591 -24.88 -5.30 -21.07
CA SER A 591 -25.26 -4.34 -22.12
C SER A 591 -24.03 -3.86 -22.92
N CYS A 592 -22.86 -3.81 -22.29
CA CYS A 592 -21.59 -3.44 -22.90
C CYS A 592 -20.81 -4.63 -23.47
N PHE A 593 -21.18 -5.86 -23.11
CA PHE A 593 -20.50 -7.07 -23.55
C PHE A 593 -20.94 -7.49 -24.97
N ASN A 594 -20.51 -6.73 -25.98
CA ASN A 594 -20.73 -7.01 -27.39
C ASN A 594 -19.59 -6.43 -28.26
N ALA A 595 -19.50 -6.85 -29.52
CA ALA A 595 -18.43 -6.43 -30.43
C ALA A 595 -18.33 -4.92 -30.64
N ALA A 596 -19.47 -4.20 -30.70
CA ALA A 596 -19.49 -2.74 -30.90
C ALA A 596 -18.88 -1.97 -29.72
N CYS A 597 -18.98 -2.53 -28.52
CA CYS A 597 -18.44 -1.98 -27.28
C CYS A 597 -17.12 -2.67 -26.84
N ASN A 598 -16.43 -3.33 -27.78
CA ASN A 598 -15.19 -4.07 -27.51
C ASN A 598 -15.29 -5.04 -26.32
N TYR A 599 -16.45 -5.67 -26.15
CA TYR A 599 -16.75 -6.62 -25.07
C TYR A 599 -16.47 -6.05 -23.67
N ASP A 600 -16.97 -4.84 -23.41
CA ASP A 600 -16.81 -4.13 -22.14
C ASP A 600 -15.34 -3.92 -21.74
N ASP A 601 -14.47 -3.72 -22.75
CA ASP A 601 -13.02 -3.63 -22.62
C ASP A 601 -12.36 -4.75 -21.77
N GLY A 602 -12.99 -5.92 -21.75
CA GLY A 602 -12.50 -7.11 -21.04
C GLY A 602 -12.97 -7.25 -19.59
N ASP A 603 -13.83 -6.36 -19.08
CA ASP A 603 -14.34 -6.43 -17.70
C ASP A 603 -15.13 -7.72 -17.41
N CYS A 604 -15.64 -8.38 -18.45
CA CYS A 604 -16.36 -9.64 -18.36
C CYS A 604 -15.51 -10.91 -18.50
N ASP A 605 -14.21 -10.78 -18.82
CA ASP A 605 -13.35 -11.93 -19.16
C ASP A 605 -13.22 -12.91 -17.98
N GLU A 606 -13.18 -12.42 -16.73
CA GLU A 606 -13.08 -13.27 -15.54
C GLU A 606 -14.29 -14.20 -15.33
N PHE A 607 -15.43 -13.88 -15.95
CA PHE A 607 -16.64 -14.69 -15.86
C PHE A 607 -16.71 -15.79 -16.94
N GLY A 608 -15.85 -15.74 -17.96
CA GLY A 608 -15.78 -16.75 -19.02
C GLY A 608 -17.02 -16.80 -19.91
N PHE A 609 -17.63 -15.64 -20.19
CA PHE A 609 -18.71 -15.55 -21.18
C PHE A 609 -18.17 -15.68 -22.60
N ASP A 610 -18.95 -16.30 -23.48
CA ASP A 610 -18.60 -16.42 -24.89
C ASP A 610 -18.75 -15.06 -25.59
N ARG A 611 -17.71 -14.65 -26.33
CA ARG A 611 -17.74 -13.45 -27.16
C ARG A 611 -18.50 -13.77 -28.46
N LEU A 612 -19.81 -13.54 -28.42
CA LEU A 612 -20.66 -13.70 -29.60
C LEU A 612 -20.47 -12.49 -30.54
N GLU A 613 -20.38 -12.76 -31.84
CA GLU A 613 -20.17 -11.76 -32.89
C GLU A 613 -21.31 -10.74 -33.03
#